data_AF-A0A3D4B9F7-F1
#
_entry.id   AF-A0A3D4B9F7-F1
#
_cell.length_a   1.000
_cell.length_b   1.000
_cell.length_c   1.000
_cell.angle_alpha   90.00
_cell.angle_beta   90.00
_cell.angle_gamma   90.00
#
_symmetry.space_group_name_H-M   'P 1'
#
loop_
_entity.id
_entity.type
_entity.pdbx_description
1 polymer ?
#
loop_
_entity_poly.entity_id
_entity_poly.type
_entity_poly.pdbx_seq_one_letter_code
_entity_poly.pdbx_strand_id
1 'polypeptide(L)' 'MAENDRDLFSRMKKELFSSVIADALDSEGFRNQILRHDIRPLDPDTIVIGRAMTVLSVDVYTIPDEPYKIELEAV' A
#
# COMPACT_ATOMS: atom_id res chain seq x y z
N MET A 1 -24.24 -12.66 3.21
CA MET A 1 -23.03 -13.43 2.90
C MET A 1 -21.86 -12.48 3.01
N ALA A 2 -20.81 -12.79 3.77
CA ALA A 2 -19.63 -11.94 3.80
C ALA A 2 -19.00 -11.96 2.39
N GLU A 3 -18.83 -10.80 1.76
CA GLU A 3 -18.06 -10.68 0.53
C GLU A 3 -16.61 -11.14 0.80
N ASN A 4 -16.03 -11.90 -0.12
CA ASN A 4 -14.62 -12.24 -0.02
C ASN A 4 -13.76 -11.00 -0.36
N ASP A 5 -12.52 -10.98 0.12
CA ASP A 5 -11.59 -9.86 -0.08
C ASP A 5 -11.43 -9.48 -1.56
N ARG A 6 -11.48 -10.45 -2.48
CA ARG A 6 -11.32 -10.20 -3.92
C ARG A 6 -12.47 -9.37 -4.49
N ASP A 7 -13.70 -9.68 -4.10
CA ASP A 7 -14.89 -8.95 -4.53
C ASP A 7 -14.91 -7.54 -3.94
N LEU A 8 -14.53 -7.40 -2.66
CA LEU A 8 -14.37 -6.11 -2.01
C LEU A 8 -13.34 -5.23 -2.71
N PHE A 9 -12.14 -5.75 -2.98
CA PHE A 9 -11.09 -5.01 -3.67
C PHE A 9 -11.49 -4.62 -5.09
N SER A 10 -12.15 -5.51 -5.82
CA SER A 10 -12.66 -5.21 -7.16
C SER A 10 -13.64 -4.03 -7.15
N ARG A 11 -14.60 -4.05 -6.21
CA ARG A 11 -15.56 -2.95 -6.06
C ARG A 11 -14.87 -1.64 -5.66
N MET A 12 -14.03 -1.69 -4.62
CA MET A 12 -13.31 -0.52 -4.13
C MET A 12 -12.43 0.11 -5.22
N LYS A 13 -11.74 -0.70 -6.05
CA LYS A 13 -10.93 -0.22 -7.18
C LYS A 13 -11.76 0.54 -8.22
N LYS A 14 -13.00 0.10 -8.44
CA LYS A 14 -13.89 0.65 -9.48
C LYS A 14 -14.65 1.89 -8.99
N GLU A 15 -15.01 1.92 -7.71
CA GLU A 15 -16.01 2.85 -7.19
C GLU A 15 -15.45 3.93 -6.26
N LEU A 16 -14.27 3.74 -5.68
CA LEU A 16 -13.72 4.65 -4.69
C LEU A 16 -12.50 5.42 -5.20
N PHE A 17 -12.42 6.70 -4.85
CA PHE A 17 -11.26 7.55 -5.05
C PHE A 17 -10.48 7.69 -3.75
N SER A 18 -9.15 7.64 -3.81
CA SER A 18 -8.28 7.75 -2.63
C SER A 18 -8.46 9.07 -1.87
N SER A 19 -8.76 10.17 -2.58
CA SER A 19 -9.07 11.47 -1.97
C SER A 19 -10.33 11.42 -1.11
N VAL A 20 -11.41 10.78 -1.60
CA VAL A 20 -12.68 10.65 -0.87
C VAL A 20 -12.50 9.77 0.37
N ILE A 21 -11.71 8.71 0.26
CA ILE A 21 -11.37 7.86 1.41
C ILE A 21 -10.61 8.68 2.47
N ALA A 22 -9.64 9.51 2.05
CA ALA A 22 -8.90 10.37 2.97
C ALA A 22 -9.80 11.36 3.69
N ASP A 23 -10.73 12.03 2.98
CA ASP A 23 -11.68 12.98 3.57
C ASP A 23 -12.63 12.31 4.58
N ALA A 24 -13.07 11.08 4.30
CA ALA A 24 -13.90 10.30 5.21
C ALA A 24 -13.13 9.94 6.49
N LEU A 25 -11.88 9.49 6.37
CA LEU A 25 -11.01 9.19 7.52
C LEU A 25 -10.72 10.44 8.36
N ASP A 26 -10.47 11.57 7.71
CA ASP A 26 -10.25 12.86 8.37
C ASP A 26 -11.47 13.32 9.19
N SER A 27 -12.69 13.04 8.69
CA SER A 27 -13.95 13.35 9.37
C SER A 27 -14.16 12.52 10.64
N GLU A 28 -13.67 11.27 10.64
CA GLU A 28 -13.66 10.37 11.81
C GLU A 28 -12.46 10.60 12.74
N GLY A 29 -11.62 11.61 12.46
CA GLY A 29 -10.47 11.97 13.28
C GLY A 29 -9.19 11.17 12.98
N PHE A 30 -9.21 10.25 12.02
CA PHE A 30 -8.03 9.51 11.57
C PHE A 30 -7.22 10.34 10.58
N ARG A 31 -6.38 11.22 11.11
CA ARG A 31 -5.45 12.04 10.32
C ARG A 31 -4.23 11.22 9.87
N ASN A 32 -3.51 11.74 8.88
CA ASN A 32 -2.24 11.20 8.37
C ASN A 32 -2.35 9.78 7.76
N GLN A 33 -3.48 9.45 7.13
CA GLN A 33 -3.73 8.14 6.49
C GLN A 33 -3.36 8.10 5.00
N ILE A 34 -2.61 9.09 4.52
CA ILE A 34 -2.17 9.20 3.13
C ILE A 34 -0.65 9.09 3.03
N LEU A 35 -0.17 8.63 1.89
CA LEU A 35 1.26 8.62 1.58
C LEU A 35 1.79 10.05 1.49
N ARG A 36 3.10 10.21 1.75
CA ARG A 36 3.79 11.48 1.56
C ARG A 36 3.69 11.93 0.10
N HIS A 37 3.69 13.25 -0.12
CA HIS A 37 3.53 13.87 -1.43
C HIS A 37 4.69 13.60 -2.42
N ASP A 38 5.82 13.10 -1.94
CA ASP A 38 6.98 12.68 -2.74
C ASP A 38 6.88 11.23 -3.22
N ILE A 39 5.93 10.45 -2.70
CA ILE A 39 5.59 9.13 -3.22
C ILE A 39 4.58 9.32 -4.37
N ARG A 40 5.03 9.11 -5.60
CA ARG A 40 4.23 9.29 -6.82
C ARG A 40 4.13 7.99 -7.61
N PRO A 41 2.99 7.73 -8.28
CA PRO A 41 2.88 6.58 -9.16
C PRO A 41 3.86 6.74 -10.33
N LEU A 42 4.44 5.62 -10.77
CA LEU A 42 5.28 5.60 -11.97
C LEU A 42 4.44 5.77 -13.24
N ASP A 43 3.22 5.24 -13.23
CA ASP A 43 2.21 5.38 -14.27
C ASP A 43 0.95 6.04 -13.67
N PRO A 44 0.57 7.26 -14.11
CA PRO A 44 -0.55 8.00 -13.52
C PRO A 44 -1.92 7.32 -13.71
N ASP A 45 -2.06 6.41 -14.67
CA ASP A 45 -3.34 5.73 -14.95
C ASP A 45 -3.51 4.44 -14.12
N THR A 46 -2.48 4.04 -13.37
CA THR A 46 -2.50 2.81 -12.58
C THR A 46 -3.16 2.99 -11.21
N ILE A 47 -4.14 2.14 -10.91
CA ILE A 47 -4.79 2.02 -9.59
C ILE A 47 -4.39 0.68 -8.95
N VAL A 48 -3.91 0.73 -7.71
CA VAL A 48 -3.55 -0.45 -6.90
C VAL A 48 -4.47 -0.56 -5.69
N ILE A 49 -4.88 -1.78 -5.35
CA ILE A 49 -5.68 -2.09 -4.17
C ILE A 49 -5.31 -3.45 -3.60
N GLY A 50 -5.36 -3.60 -2.29
CA GLY A 50 -5.14 -4.87 -1.62
C GLY A 50 -4.82 -4.70 -0.14
N ARG A 51 -4.34 -5.78 0.48
CA ARG A 51 -3.78 -5.75 1.84
C ARG A 51 -2.34 -5.23 1.78
N ALA A 52 -1.95 -4.42 2.74
CA ALA A 52 -0.57 -3.97 2.87
C ALA A 52 0.32 -5.12 3.37
N MET A 53 1.42 -5.38 2.66
CA MET A 53 2.53 -6.20 3.12
C MET A 53 3.68 -5.27 3.47
N THR A 54 3.85 -4.97 4.76
CA THR A 54 4.83 -3.99 5.22
C THR A 54 6.21 -4.61 5.32
N VAL A 55 7.21 -3.98 4.70
CA VAL A 55 8.62 -4.39 4.75
C VAL A 55 9.44 -3.26 5.34
N LEU A 56 10.41 -3.59 6.20
CA LEU A 56 11.39 -2.67 6.74
C LEU A 56 12.76 -3.00 6.13
N SER A 57 13.38 -2.03 5.48
CA SER A 57 14.73 -2.13 4.95
C SER A 57 15.61 -1.04 5.58
N VAL A 58 16.89 -1.35 5.75
CA VAL A 58 17.88 -0.46 6.37
C VAL A 58 19.19 -0.55 5.58
N ASP A 59 19.96 0.52 5.59
CA ASP A 59 21.29 0.52 5.00
C ASP A 59 22.22 -0.44 5.77
N VAL A 60 23.02 -1.20 5.05
CA VAL A 60 24.02 -2.12 5.60
C VAL A 60 25.43 -1.70 5.16
N TYR A 61 26.39 -1.87 6.06
CA TYR A 61 27.79 -1.45 5.82
C TYR A 61 28.70 -2.60 5.35
N THR A 62 28.13 -3.80 5.22
CA THR A 62 28.83 -5.02 4.80
C THR A 62 27.93 -5.84 3.90
N ILE A 63 28.50 -6.53 2.92
CA ILE A 63 27.78 -7.47 2.06
C ILE A 63 27.74 -8.82 2.80
N PRO A 64 26.57 -9.34 3.18
CA PRO A 64 26.46 -10.66 3.79
C PRO A 64 26.62 -11.77 2.73
N ASP A 65 26.86 -13.01 3.17
CA ASP A 65 27.09 -14.15 2.26
C ASP A 65 25.88 -14.42 1.34
N GLU A 66 24.67 -14.13 1.81
CA GLU A 66 23.41 -14.27 1.04
C GLU A 66 22.64 -12.93 0.99
N PRO A 67 23.03 -11.98 0.11
CA PRO A 67 22.52 -10.60 0.12
C PRO A 67 21.02 -10.41 -0.09
N TYR A 68 20.34 -11.36 -0.73
CA TYR A 68 18.93 -11.21 -1.15
C TYR A 68 17.97 -12.16 -0.41
N LYS A 69 18.46 -12.89 0.59
CA LYS A 69 17.69 -13.95 1.22
C LYS A 69 16.40 -13.42 1.85
N ILE A 70 16.52 -12.32 2.60
CA ILE A 70 15.39 -11.73 3.33
C ILE A 70 14.42 -11.05 2.35
N GLU A 71 14.95 -10.40 1.31
CA GLU A 71 14.18 -9.77 0.25
C GLU A 71 13.34 -10.80 -0.51
N LEU A 72 13.90 -11.97 -0.81
CA LEU A 72 13.20 -13.06 -1.49
C LEU A 72 12.13 -13.71 -0.60
N GLU A 73 12.34 -13.80 0.70
CA GLU A 73 11.33 -14.29 1.67
C GLU A 73 10.14 -13.33 1.83
N ALA A 74 10.31 -12.05 1.44
CA ALA A 74 9.32 -10.99 1.58
C ALA A 74 8.44 -10.77 0.33
N VAL A 75 8.49 -11.65 -0.68
CA VAL A 75 7.72 -11.54 -1.94
C VAL A 75 6.74 -12.70 -2.12
#